data_AF-A0A521TW52-F1
#
_entry.id   AF-A0A521TW52-F1
#
_cell.length_a   1.000
_cell.length_b   1.000
_cell.length_c   1.000
_cell.angle_alpha   90.00
_cell.angle_beta   90.00
_cell.angle_gamma   90.00
#
_symmetry.space_group_name_H-M   'P 1'
#
loop_
_entity.id
_entity.type
_entity.pdbx_description
1 polymer ?
#
loop_
_entity_poly.entity_id
_entity_poly.type
_entity_poly.pdbx_seq_one_letter_code
_entity_poly.pdbx_strand_id
1 'polypeptide(L)'
;MRLLSVVAAALLVAACADTERRAPLAERGAELARDPAASRSRYNVFACTTCHAERPADVGNRLLPGATLEGAARRPSYWNGETAHLREAVERCWVFFMRGTPTDLDGPTGEALAAWIDALAPEGSTTGTQAVTHTWPRSVRTLPDGDAALARPVWDRACAACHGAIGTGAGRLGPLLSVLPNATEQEHCAREFPPTYPDATTYMRTVVVEKVRHGSFLGYAGTMPPFSVEALSDDDLRHLTALFRCP
;
A
#
# COMPACT_ATOMS: atom_id res chain seq x y z
N MET A 1 -5.65 -35.74 44.54
CA MET A 1 -4.98 -36.06 43.26
C MET A 1 -5.92 -36.30 42.07
N ARG A 2 -7.14 -36.85 42.22
CA ARG A 2 -8.04 -37.10 41.07
C ARG A 2 -8.75 -35.86 40.49
N LEU A 3 -8.96 -34.79 41.26
CA LEU A 3 -9.58 -33.55 40.74
C LEU A 3 -8.65 -32.71 39.84
N LEU A 4 -7.34 -32.78 40.05
CA LEU A 4 -6.36 -32.02 39.24
C LEU A 4 -6.24 -32.55 37.81
N SER A 5 -6.47 -33.85 37.60
CA SER A 5 -6.38 -34.47 36.27
C SER A 5 -7.56 -34.14 35.35
N VAL A 6 -8.75 -33.85 35.90
CA VAL A 6 -9.96 -33.54 35.11
C VAL A 6 -9.93 -32.09 34.60
N VAL A 7 -9.41 -31.15 35.41
CA VAL A 7 -9.29 -29.74 35.01
C VAL A 7 -8.24 -29.54 33.91
N ALA A 8 -7.13 -30.29 33.96
CA ALA A 8 -6.09 -30.22 32.92
C ALA A 8 -6.58 -30.70 31.54
N ALA A 9 -7.44 -31.73 31.49
CA ALA A 9 -7.99 -32.23 30.24
C ALA A 9 -9.01 -31.27 29.61
N ALA A 10 -9.81 -30.56 30.41
CA ALA A 10 -10.78 -29.60 29.89
C ALA A 10 -10.12 -28.33 29.30
N LEU A 11 -8.99 -27.89 29.84
CA LEU A 11 -8.24 -26.73 29.33
C LEU A 11 -7.51 -27.03 28.00
N LEU A 12 -7.08 -28.27 27.79
CA LEU A 12 -6.43 -28.68 26.53
C LEU A 12 -7.41 -28.72 25.35
N VAL A 13 -8.68 -29.09 25.57
CA VAL A 13 -9.69 -29.14 24.49
C VAL A 13 -10.12 -27.73 24.04
N ALA A 14 -10.17 -26.76 24.95
CA ALA A 14 -10.54 -25.39 24.61
C ALA A 14 -9.49 -24.69 23.73
N ALA A 15 -8.20 -24.94 23.96
CA ALA A 15 -7.12 -24.32 23.20
C ALA A 15 -7.04 -24.82 21.74
N CYS A 16 -7.34 -26.10 21.49
CA CYS A 16 -7.37 -26.67 20.13
C CYS A 16 -8.58 -26.21 19.32
N ALA A 17 -9.74 -26.01 19.96
CA ALA A 17 -10.97 -25.60 19.28
C ALA A 17 -10.92 -24.17 18.71
N ASP A 18 -10.06 -23.31 19.23
CA ASP A 18 -9.87 -21.95 18.73
C ASP A 18 -8.91 -21.89 17.53
N THR A 19 -7.93 -22.80 17.47
CA THR A 19 -7.03 -22.94 16.31
C THR A 19 -7.77 -23.51 15.10
N GLU A 20 -8.60 -24.55 15.30
CA GLU A 20 -9.41 -25.15 14.23
C GLU A 20 -10.45 -24.19 13.65
N ARG A 21 -10.97 -23.24 14.45
CA ARG A 21 -11.91 -22.21 13.97
C ARG A 21 -11.22 -21.04 13.26
N ARG A 22 -9.96 -20.74 13.58
CA ARG A 22 -9.21 -19.62 12.98
C ARG A 22 -8.60 -19.95 11.62
N ALA A 23 -8.16 -21.19 11.39
CA ALA A 23 -7.54 -21.55 10.11
C ALA A 23 -8.46 -21.30 8.90
N PRO A 24 -9.76 -21.68 8.90
CA PRO A 24 -10.67 -21.37 7.80
C PRO A 24 -10.88 -19.87 7.58
N LEU A 25 -10.87 -19.07 8.65
CA LEU A 25 -10.98 -17.61 8.55
C LEU A 25 -9.73 -16.98 7.96
N ALA A 26 -8.54 -17.46 8.35
CA ALA A 26 -7.28 -16.98 7.80
C ALA A 26 -7.14 -17.33 6.32
N GLU A 27 -7.54 -18.53 5.90
CA GLU A 27 -7.59 -18.92 4.48
C GLU A 27 -8.54 -18.02 3.70
N ARG A 28 -9.76 -17.80 4.22
CA ARG A 28 -10.73 -16.89 3.61
C ARG A 28 -10.20 -15.45 3.52
N GLY A 29 -9.52 -14.97 4.55
CA GLY A 29 -8.89 -13.65 4.53
C GLY A 29 -7.80 -13.55 3.47
N ALA A 30 -7.02 -14.61 3.29
CA ALA A 30 -5.99 -14.68 2.27
C ALA A 30 -6.56 -14.67 0.84
N GLU A 31 -7.72 -15.29 0.61
CA GLU A 31 -8.45 -15.18 -0.66
C GLU A 31 -8.89 -13.74 -0.93
N LEU A 32 -9.57 -13.13 0.05
CA LEU A 32 -10.05 -11.75 -0.03
C LEU A 32 -8.90 -10.77 -0.28
N ALA A 33 -7.76 -10.97 0.38
CA ALA A 33 -6.60 -10.09 0.27
C ALA A 33 -5.94 -10.10 -1.11
N ARG A 34 -6.19 -11.14 -1.92
CA ARG A 34 -5.64 -11.31 -3.28
C ARG A 34 -6.67 -11.03 -4.36
N ASP A 35 -7.93 -10.78 -3.98
CA ASP A 35 -9.03 -10.55 -4.90
C ASP A 35 -9.40 -9.05 -4.98
N PRO A 36 -9.17 -8.38 -6.13
CA PRO A 36 -9.59 -6.99 -6.31
C PRO A 36 -11.12 -6.81 -6.27
N ALA A 37 -11.92 -7.86 -6.45
CA ALA A 37 -13.38 -7.78 -6.31
C ALA A 37 -13.85 -7.76 -4.84
N ALA A 38 -12.95 -7.93 -3.86
CA ALA A 38 -13.30 -8.03 -2.45
C ALA A 38 -14.04 -6.79 -1.90
N SER A 39 -13.73 -5.59 -2.40
CA SER A 39 -14.41 -4.33 -2.03
C SER A 39 -15.76 -4.10 -2.72
N ARG A 40 -16.20 -5.05 -3.57
CA ARG A 40 -17.46 -5.00 -4.35
C ARG A 40 -17.55 -3.83 -5.34
N SER A 41 -16.56 -2.95 -5.38
CA SER A 41 -16.50 -1.84 -6.31
C SER A 41 -16.05 -2.32 -7.70
N ARG A 42 -16.92 -2.16 -8.70
CA ARG A 42 -16.59 -2.48 -10.11
C ARG A 42 -15.44 -1.64 -10.70
N TYR A 43 -15.00 -0.62 -9.97
CA TYR A 43 -13.93 0.29 -10.36
C TYR A 43 -12.63 0.02 -9.59
N ASN A 44 -12.64 -0.92 -8.65
CA ASN A 44 -11.43 -1.35 -7.98
C ASN A 44 -10.65 -2.31 -8.87
N VAL A 45 -9.34 -2.12 -8.89
CA VAL A 45 -8.37 -3.01 -9.57
C VAL A 45 -7.27 -3.48 -8.60
N PHE A 46 -7.28 -3.01 -7.36
CA PHE A 46 -6.26 -3.29 -6.36
C PHE A 46 -6.70 -4.40 -5.41
N ALA A 47 -5.79 -5.31 -5.10
CA ALA A 47 -5.88 -6.20 -3.95
C ALA A 47 -4.89 -5.75 -2.87
N CYS A 48 -5.01 -6.26 -1.64
CA CYS A 48 -4.05 -5.94 -0.56
C CYS A 48 -2.61 -6.29 -1.00
N THR A 49 -2.45 -7.44 -1.65
CA THR A 49 -1.15 -7.92 -2.15
C THR A 49 -0.63 -7.18 -3.38
N THR A 50 -1.39 -6.24 -3.95
CA THR A 50 -0.87 -5.31 -4.96
C THR A 50 0.10 -4.32 -4.34
N CYS A 51 -0.18 -3.87 -3.11
CA CYS A 51 0.59 -2.84 -2.42
C CYS A 51 1.46 -3.40 -1.30
N HIS A 52 1.12 -4.56 -0.77
CA HIS A 52 1.82 -5.18 0.34
C HIS A 52 2.42 -6.52 -0.06
N ALA A 53 3.63 -6.79 0.41
CA ALA A 53 4.15 -8.15 0.45
C ALA A 53 3.68 -8.84 1.74
N GLU A 54 3.41 -10.14 1.69
CA GLU A 54 3.08 -10.91 2.89
C GLU A 54 4.31 -11.00 3.79
N ARG A 55 5.45 -11.45 3.23
CA ARG A 55 6.72 -11.54 3.94
C ARG A 55 7.80 -10.66 3.30
N PRO A 56 8.85 -10.27 4.04
CA PRO A 56 9.98 -9.53 3.48
C PRO A 56 10.63 -10.20 2.27
N ALA A 57 10.75 -11.53 2.29
CA ALA A 57 11.34 -12.29 1.19
C ALA A 57 10.53 -12.18 -0.12
N ASP A 58 9.22 -11.92 -0.03
CA ASP A 58 8.33 -11.86 -1.20
C ASP A 58 8.47 -10.53 -1.96
N VAL A 59 9.05 -9.50 -1.34
CA VAL A 59 9.22 -8.18 -1.97
C VAL A 59 10.08 -8.30 -3.24
N GLY A 60 11.13 -9.12 -3.18
CA GLY A 60 12.10 -9.26 -4.28
C GLY A 60 12.79 -7.93 -4.57
N ASN A 61 12.77 -7.50 -5.82
CA ASN A 61 13.33 -6.20 -6.25
C ASN A 61 12.29 -5.07 -6.26
N ARG A 62 11.04 -5.31 -5.85
CA ARG A 62 9.97 -4.31 -5.96
C ARG A 62 10.13 -3.23 -4.90
N LEU A 63 9.68 -2.03 -5.23
CA LEU A 63 9.44 -0.96 -4.27
C LEU A 63 7.93 -0.87 -4.11
N LEU A 64 7.43 -1.21 -2.92
CA LEU A 64 6.01 -1.28 -2.63
C LEU A 64 5.57 -0.10 -1.73
N PRO A 65 4.40 0.50 -2.00
CA PRO A 65 3.90 1.60 -1.17
C PRO A 65 3.45 1.11 0.21
N GLY A 66 3.08 -0.17 0.36
CA GLY A 66 2.72 -0.79 1.63
C GLY A 66 3.89 -1.52 2.28
N ALA A 67 4.01 -1.41 3.61
CA ALA A 67 4.92 -2.24 4.40
C ALA A 67 4.56 -3.74 4.30
N THR A 68 5.50 -4.64 4.61
CA THR A 68 5.18 -6.08 4.70
C THR A 68 4.11 -6.35 5.76
N LEU A 69 3.33 -7.42 5.58
CA LEU A 69 2.23 -7.76 6.48
C LEU A 69 2.60 -8.77 7.58
N GLU A 70 3.73 -9.46 7.47
CA GLU A 70 4.26 -10.31 8.53
C GLU A 70 4.38 -9.54 9.85
N GLY A 71 3.73 -10.07 10.89
CA GLY A 71 3.68 -9.47 12.23
C GLY A 71 2.82 -8.22 12.33
N ALA A 72 2.17 -7.77 11.25
CA ALA A 72 1.45 -6.51 11.22
C ALA A 72 0.31 -6.45 12.23
N ALA A 73 -0.44 -7.53 12.44
CA ALA A 73 -1.54 -7.57 13.42
C ALA A 73 -1.10 -7.27 14.85
N ARG A 74 0.20 -7.44 15.14
CA ARG A 74 0.80 -7.26 16.47
C ARG A 74 1.64 -5.99 16.58
N ARG A 75 1.58 -5.09 15.58
CA ARG A 75 2.27 -3.80 15.65
C ARG A 75 1.60 -2.87 16.65
N PRO A 76 2.38 -2.03 17.37
CA PRO A 76 1.82 -1.08 18.33
C PRO A 76 1.09 0.08 17.65
N SER A 77 1.39 0.36 16.37
CA SER A 77 0.75 1.41 15.60
C SER A 77 0.87 1.18 14.10
N TYR A 78 0.02 1.88 13.35
CA TYR A 78 -0.10 1.86 11.90
C TYR A 78 -0.10 3.29 11.36
N TRP A 79 0.08 3.44 10.05
CA TRP A 79 0.09 4.74 9.38
C TRP A 79 1.03 5.73 10.07
N ASN A 80 2.26 5.29 10.35
CA ASN A 80 3.30 6.07 11.03
C ASN A 80 2.87 6.63 12.41
N GLY A 81 2.08 5.87 13.17
CA GLY A 81 1.63 6.26 14.50
C GLY A 81 0.26 6.92 14.56
N GLU A 82 -0.42 7.12 13.43
CA GLU A 82 -1.73 7.79 13.40
C GLU A 82 -2.88 6.95 13.96
N THR A 83 -2.75 5.63 14.02
CA THR A 83 -3.74 4.76 14.67
C THR A 83 -3.06 3.57 15.33
N ALA A 84 -3.64 3.11 16.45
CA ALA A 84 -3.24 1.89 17.15
C ALA A 84 -4.08 0.66 16.75
N HIS A 85 -5.14 0.83 15.94
CA HIS A 85 -6.11 -0.22 15.66
C HIS A 85 -5.95 -0.81 14.26
N LEU A 86 -5.70 -2.13 14.18
CA LEU A 86 -5.57 -2.85 12.91
C LEU A 86 -6.80 -2.65 12.00
N ARG A 87 -8.01 -2.72 12.57
CA ARG A 87 -9.26 -2.55 11.81
C ARG A 87 -9.34 -1.19 11.14
N GLU A 88 -8.96 -0.12 11.84
CA GLU A 88 -8.90 1.23 11.27
C GLU A 88 -7.82 1.33 10.18
N ALA A 89 -6.66 0.70 10.41
CA ALA A 89 -5.58 0.68 9.44
C ALA A 89 -6.00 0.01 8.12
N VAL A 90 -6.71 -1.13 8.21
CA VAL A 90 -7.28 -1.85 7.06
C VAL A 90 -8.38 -1.03 6.40
N GLU A 91 -9.24 -0.38 7.18
CA GLU A 91 -10.32 0.47 6.65
C GLU A 91 -9.82 1.60 5.76
N ARG A 92 -8.77 2.32 6.20
CA ARG A 92 -8.16 3.38 5.40
C ARG A 92 -7.72 2.85 4.03
N CYS A 93 -7.08 1.69 3.99
CA CYS A 93 -6.70 1.06 2.71
C CYS A 93 -7.93 0.71 1.86
N TRP A 94 -8.92 0.07 2.48
CA TRP A 94 -10.13 -0.40 1.84
C TRP A 94 -10.93 0.72 1.18
N VAL A 95 -11.06 1.85 1.87
CA VAL A 95 -11.84 3.00 1.41
C VAL A 95 -11.04 3.85 0.41
N PHE A 96 -9.81 4.25 0.76
CA PHE A 96 -9.06 5.21 -0.07
C PHE A 96 -8.52 4.60 -1.36
N PHE A 97 -8.15 3.32 -1.35
CA PHE A 97 -7.47 2.68 -2.49
C PHE A 97 -8.32 1.59 -3.13
N MET A 98 -9.01 0.78 -2.33
CA MET A 98 -9.86 -0.29 -2.86
C MET A 98 -11.29 0.16 -3.17
N ARG A 99 -11.65 1.43 -2.93
CA ARG A 99 -12.97 2.02 -3.24
C ARG A 99 -14.16 1.28 -2.60
N GLY A 100 -13.94 0.62 -1.46
CA GLY A 100 -15.02 0.02 -0.67
C GLY A 100 -15.65 1.02 0.28
N THR A 101 -16.52 0.53 1.16
CA THR A 101 -17.10 1.30 2.28
C THR A 101 -16.62 0.75 3.62
N PRO A 102 -16.59 1.58 4.68
CA PRO A 102 -16.22 1.11 6.04
C PRO A 102 -17.01 -0.13 6.48
N THR A 103 -18.29 -0.19 6.11
CA THR A 103 -19.22 -1.26 6.48
C THR A 103 -18.95 -2.60 5.78
N ASP A 104 -18.17 -2.63 4.70
CA ASP A 104 -17.80 -3.90 4.05
C ASP A 104 -16.95 -4.79 4.95
N LEU A 105 -16.23 -4.17 5.88
CA LEU A 105 -15.32 -4.78 6.82
C LEU A 105 -16.01 -5.09 8.17
N ASP A 106 -17.32 -4.90 8.26
CA ASP A 106 -18.10 -5.33 9.42
C ASP A 106 -18.41 -6.83 9.32
N GLY A 107 -18.26 -7.55 10.44
CA GLY A 107 -18.53 -8.98 10.51
C GLY A 107 -17.52 -9.84 9.73
N PRO A 108 -17.97 -10.86 8.96
CA PRO A 108 -17.10 -11.93 8.47
C PRO A 108 -15.91 -11.49 7.61
N THR A 109 -16.06 -10.42 6.81
CA THR A 109 -14.96 -9.93 5.96
C THR A 109 -13.82 -9.39 6.81
N GLY A 110 -14.13 -8.52 7.77
CA GLY A 110 -13.12 -7.93 8.66
C GLY A 110 -12.48 -8.97 9.58
N GLU A 111 -13.29 -9.91 10.08
CA GLU A 111 -12.80 -11.05 10.90
C GLU A 111 -11.83 -11.93 10.11
N ALA A 112 -12.17 -12.28 8.86
CA ALA A 112 -11.31 -13.09 8.01
C ALA A 112 -9.98 -12.37 7.67
N LEU A 113 -10.04 -11.09 7.29
CA LEU A 113 -8.83 -10.31 7.02
C LEU A 113 -7.94 -10.16 8.26
N ALA A 114 -8.52 -9.91 9.43
CA ALA A 114 -7.76 -9.85 10.68
C ALA A 114 -7.11 -11.19 11.03
N ALA A 115 -7.85 -12.30 10.89
CA ALA A 115 -7.33 -13.65 11.11
C ALA A 115 -6.18 -13.98 10.15
N TRP A 116 -6.29 -13.59 8.87
CA TRP A 116 -5.22 -13.76 7.90
C TRP A 116 -3.95 -12.98 8.27
N ILE A 117 -4.07 -11.68 8.57
CA ILE A 117 -2.91 -10.84 8.91
C ILE A 117 -2.22 -11.37 10.18
N ASP A 118 -2.98 -11.83 11.18
CA ASP A 118 -2.40 -12.44 12.39
C ASP A 118 -1.69 -13.76 12.09
N ALA A 119 -2.26 -14.58 11.20
CA ALA A 119 -1.69 -15.88 10.79
C ALA A 119 -0.41 -15.76 9.94
N LEU A 120 -0.10 -14.57 9.38
CA LEU A 120 1.13 -14.36 8.61
C LEU A 120 2.41 -14.49 9.45
N ALA A 121 2.31 -14.35 10.78
CA ALA A 121 3.44 -14.57 11.68
C ALA A 121 3.11 -15.68 12.71
N PRO A 122 4.00 -16.66 12.92
CA PRO A 122 3.80 -17.73 13.90
C PRO A 122 3.44 -17.19 15.29
N GLU A 123 2.66 -17.95 16.06
CA GLU A 123 2.36 -17.61 17.44
C GLU A 123 3.65 -17.40 18.25
N GLY A 124 3.67 -16.34 19.06
CA GLY A 124 4.86 -15.94 19.83
C GLY A 124 5.98 -15.27 19.02
N SER A 125 5.88 -15.21 17.69
CA SER A 125 6.87 -14.51 16.86
C SER A 125 6.78 -12.99 17.04
N THR A 126 7.94 -12.37 17.24
CA THR A 126 8.15 -10.91 17.27
C THR A 126 8.67 -10.36 15.93
N THR A 127 8.85 -11.21 14.93
CA THR A 127 9.23 -10.78 13.57
C THR A 127 8.16 -9.85 13.02
N GLY A 128 8.58 -8.67 12.54
CA GLY A 128 7.69 -7.72 11.88
C GLY A 128 6.67 -7.02 12.81
N THR A 129 6.74 -7.23 14.12
CA THR A 129 5.81 -6.61 15.11
C THR A 129 6.26 -5.22 15.57
N GLN A 130 7.45 -4.78 15.18
CA GLN A 130 7.92 -3.43 15.51
C GLN A 130 7.12 -2.38 14.73
N ALA A 131 7.01 -1.18 15.30
CA ALA A 131 6.45 -0.04 14.58
C ALA A 131 7.26 0.19 13.29
N VAL A 132 6.57 0.40 12.18
CA VAL A 132 7.21 0.68 10.90
C VAL A 132 7.25 2.19 10.70
N THR A 133 8.46 2.74 10.57
CA THR A 133 8.63 4.11 10.08
C THR A 133 8.19 4.15 8.63
N HIS A 134 7.22 5.00 8.34
CA HIS A 134 6.62 5.10 7.02
C HIS A 134 6.27 6.56 6.75
N THR A 135 7.29 7.36 6.47
CA THR A 135 7.18 8.82 6.44
C THR A 135 6.63 9.30 5.10
N TRP A 136 5.43 9.86 5.12
CA TRP A 136 4.91 10.69 4.03
C TRP A 136 5.20 12.15 4.36
N PRO A 137 6.05 12.84 3.57
CA PRO A 137 6.18 14.29 3.68
C PRO A 137 4.78 14.93 3.66
N ARG A 138 4.49 15.85 4.58
CA ARG A 138 3.19 16.57 4.57
C ARG A 138 3.25 17.91 3.83
N SER A 139 4.45 18.31 3.44
CA SER A 139 4.70 19.46 2.59
C SER A 139 5.24 19.00 1.25
N VAL A 140 4.71 19.57 0.18
CA VAL A 140 5.30 19.41 -1.14
C VAL A 140 6.63 20.17 -1.16
N ARG A 141 7.71 19.47 -1.48
CA ARG A 141 9.01 20.08 -1.70
C ARG A 141 9.52 19.71 -3.07
N THR A 142 10.16 20.68 -3.71
CA THR A 142 10.87 20.47 -4.96
C THR A 142 12.11 19.61 -4.68
N LEU A 143 12.29 18.56 -5.48
CA LEU A 143 13.53 17.79 -5.51
C LEU A 143 14.52 18.41 -6.50
N PRO A 144 15.83 18.18 -6.35
CA PRO A 144 16.79 18.57 -7.38
C PRO A 144 16.53 17.82 -8.69
N ASP A 145 17.25 18.20 -9.74
CA ASP A 145 17.14 17.55 -11.04
C ASP A 145 17.48 16.06 -10.96
N GLY A 146 16.73 15.27 -11.73
CA GLY A 146 16.93 13.84 -11.89
C GLY A 146 17.75 13.48 -13.12
N ASP A 147 17.97 12.18 -13.30
CA ASP A 147 18.65 11.58 -14.44
C ASP A 147 17.71 10.55 -15.06
N ALA A 148 17.33 10.78 -16.32
CA ALA A 148 16.43 9.91 -17.05
C ALA A 148 17.02 8.50 -17.29
N ALA A 149 18.36 8.38 -17.37
CA ALA A 149 19.02 7.09 -17.50
C ALA A 149 18.85 6.22 -16.25
N LEU A 150 18.72 6.84 -15.07
CA LEU A 150 18.50 6.17 -13.79
C LEU A 150 17.01 5.95 -13.49
N ALA A 151 16.10 6.61 -14.21
CA ALA A 151 14.67 6.52 -13.96
C ALA A 151 14.07 5.15 -14.30
N ARG A 152 14.56 4.49 -15.37
CA ARG A 152 13.96 3.25 -15.87
C ARG A 152 14.02 2.09 -14.86
N PRO A 153 15.17 1.79 -14.22
CA PRO A 153 15.22 0.78 -13.17
C PRO A 153 14.29 1.09 -11.98
N VAL A 154 14.10 2.37 -11.64
CA VAL A 154 13.16 2.76 -10.58
C VAL A 154 11.72 2.53 -11.02
N TRP A 155 11.37 2.91 -12.25
CA TRP A 155 10.04 2.69 -12.83
C TRP A 155 9.65 1.21 -12.81
N ASP A 156 10.55 0.34 -13.26
CA ASP A 156 10.29 -1.09 -13.35
C ASP A 156 10.03 -1.72 -11.97
N ARG A 157 10.69 -1.21 -10.91
CA ARG A 157 10.52 -1.69 -9.53
C ARG A 157 9.31 -1.10 -8.80
N ALA A 158 8.95 0.14 -9.08
CA ALA A 158 7.97 0.90 -8.28
C ALA A 158 6.63 1.17 -8.99
N CYS A 159 6.65 1.34 -10.31
CA CYS A 159 5.54 1.93 -11.05
C CYS A 159 4.90 0.95 -12.04
N ALA A 160 5.72 0.14 -12.72
CA ALA A 160 5.29 -0.67 -13.86
C ALA A 160 4.21 -1.71 -13.51
N ALA A 161 4.24 -2.26 -12.30
CA ALA A 161 3.23 -3.24 -11.86
C ALA A 161 1.79 -2.69 -11.84
N CYS A 162 1.66 -1.37 -11.66
CA CYS A 162 0.37 -0.68 -11.70
C CYS A 162 0.17 0.00 -13.06
N HIS A 163 1.11 0.85 -13.46
CA HIS A 163 0.96 1.75 -14.61
C HIS A 163 1.37 1.14 -15.96
N GLY A 164 2.00 -0.04 -15.97
CA GLY A 164 2.50 -0.68 -17.19
C GLY A 164 3.78 -0.04 -17.74
N ALA A 165 4.05 -0.29 -19.03
CA ALA A 165 5.21 0.28 -19.71
C ALA A 165 5.08 1.80 -19.90
N ILE A 166 6.21 2.51 -19.72
CA ILE A 166 6.30 3.98 -19.86
C ILE A 166 5.71 4.44 -21.21
N GLY A 167 4.88 5.47 -21.17
CA GLY A 167 4.28 6.15 -22.32
C GLY A 167 3.14 5.38 -23.02
N THR A 168 3.02 4.07 -22.80
CA THR A 168 2.03 3.22 -23.48
C THR A 168 1.00 2.62 -22.53
N GLY A 169 1.38 2.40 -21.27
CA GLY A 169 0.56 1.69 -20.28
C GLY A 169 0.37 0.21 -20.61
N ALA A 170 1.16 -0.37 -21.52
CA ALA A 170 1.08 -1.79 -21.83
C ALA A 170 1.37 -2.61 -20.57
N GLY A 171 0.46 -3.52 -20.22
CA GLY A 171 0.55 -4.32 -18.99
C GLY A 171 0.05 -3.63 -17.72
N ARG A 172 -0.60 -2.46 -17.81
CA ARG A 172 -1.21 -1.81 -16.64
C ARG A 172 -2.31 -2.66 -16.01
N LEU A 173 -2.49 -2.51 -14.69
CA LEU A 173 -3.41 -3.32 -13.87
C LEU A 173 -4.89 -3.14 -14.28
N GLY A 174 -5.24 -2.00 -14.88
CA GLY A 174 -6.58 -1.79 -15.40
C GLY A 174 -6.71 -0.50 -16.21
N PRO A 175 -7.82 -0.32 -16.92
CA PRO A 175 -8.01 0.79 -17.85
C PRO A 175 -8.08 2.17 -17.16
N LEU A 176 -8.40 2.19 -15.87
CA LEU A 176 -8.49 3.41 -15.05
C LEU A 176 -7.14 3.92 -14.56
N LEU A 177 -6.07 3.13 -14.68
CA LEU A 177 -4.74 3.61 -14.30
C LEU A 177 -4.14 4.47 -15.41
N SER A 178 -3.63 5.63 -15.01
CA SER A 178 -3.03 6.61 -15.90
C SER A 178 -1.87 6.01 -16.70
N VAL A 179 -1.83 6.35 -17.99
CA VAL A 179 -0.65 6.10 -18.84
C VAL A 179 0.34 7.23 -18.58
N LEU A 180 1.42 6.92 -17.86
CA LEU A 180 2.43 7.92 -17.49
C LEU A 180 3.63 7.85 -18.44
N PRO A 181 4.31 8.98 -18.74
CA PRO A 181 4.07 10.31 -18.18
C PRO A 181 2.91 11.08 -18.85
N ASN A 182 2.46 10.63 -20.02
CA ASN A 182 1.55 11.36 -20.92
C ASN A 182 0.30 11.93 -20.24
N ALA A 183 -0.36 11.17 -19.35
CA ALA A 183 -1.56 11.64 -18.66
C ALA A 183 -1.27 12.83 -17.73
N THR A 184 -0.14 12.80 -17.01
CA THR A 184 0.28 13.91 -16.14
C THR A 184 0.69 15.12 -16.97
N GLU A 185 1.41 14.91 -18.08
CA GLU A 185 1.79 15.99 -18.99
C GLU A 185 0.57 16.64 -19.62
N GLN A 186 -0.43 15.85 -20.04
CA GLN A 186 -1.69 16.35 -20.59
C GLN A 186 -2.46 17.21 -19.56
N GLU A 187 -2.46 16.82 -18.29
CA GLU A 187 -3.15 17.52 -17.21
C GLU A 187 -2.43 18.83 -16.83
N HIS A 188 -1.10 18.86 -16.88
CA HIS A 188 -0.30 19.92 -16.24
C HIS A 188 0.57 20.76 -17.18
N CYS A 189 0.67 20.43 -18.48
CA CYS A 189 1.46 21.20 -19.44
C CYS A 189 0.66 22.25 -20.22
N ALA A 190 -0.60 22.50 -19.86
CA ALA A 190 -1.33 23.64 -20.37
C ALA A 190 -0.58 24.93 -19.98
N ARG A 191 -0.31 25.78 -20.98
CA ARG A 191 0.71 26.86 -21.04
C ARG A 191 0.83 27.84 -19.85
N GLU A 192 -0.10 27.83 -18.90
CA GLU A 192 -0.08 28.68 -17.71
C GLU A 192 0.04 27.80 -16.46
N PHE A 193 1.27 27.64 -15.95
CA PHE A 193 1.51 27.10 -14.61
C PHE A 193 1.52 28.24 -13.58
N PRO A 194 1.27 27.96 -12.28
CA PRO A 194 1.19 29.01 -11.27
C PRO A 194 2.48 29.85 -11.21
N PRO A 195 2.38 31.19 -11.07
CA PRO A 195 3.55 32.09 -11.08
C PRO A 195 4.49 31.88 -9.88
N THR A 196 4.09 31.06 -8.91
CA THR A 196 4.91 30.63 -7.79
C THR A 196 6.04 29.69 -8.19
N TYR A 197 5.99 29.11 -9.38
CA TYR A 197 7.04 28.23 -9.90
C TYR A 197 7.96 28.98 -10.88
N PRO A 198 9.28 28.75 -10.81
CA PRO A 198 10.24 29.47 -11.66
C PRO A 198 10.16 29.06 -13.14
N ASP A 199 9.73 27.83 -13.42
CA ASP A 199 9.61 27.28 -14.77
C ASP A 199 8.70 26.03 -14.78
N ALA A 200 8.30 25.60 -15.98
CA ALA A 200 7.43 24.44 -16.19
C ALA A 200 8.05 23.11 -15.71
N THR A 201 9.38 22.98 -15.77
CA THR A 201 10.10 21.77 -15.34
C THR A 201 10.01 21.62 -13.83
N THR A 202 10.24 22.70 -13.10
CA THR A 202 10.15 22.77 -11.65
C THR A 202 8.70 22.52 -11.20
N TYR A 203 7.73 23.09 -11.91
CA TYR A 203 6.31 22.81 -11.67
C TYR A 203 5.98 21.32 -11.87
N MET A 204 6.34 20.74 -13.02
CA MET A 204 6.07 19.34 -13.33
C MET A 204 6.72 18.38 -12.33
N ARG A 205 7.97 18.65 -11.95
CA ARG A 205 8.66 17.88 -10.91
C ARG A 205 7.89 17.90 -9.60
N THR A 206 7.43 19.09 -9.20
CA THR A 206 6.67 19.27 -7.96
C THR A 206 5.37 18.48 -8.00
N VAL A 207 4.65 18.52 -9.12
CA VAL A 207 3.44 17.73 -9.35
C VAL A 207 3.70 16.23 -9.22
N VAL A 208 4.78 15.72 -9.82
CA VAL A 208 5.12 14.29 -9.73
C VAL A 208 5.47 13.89 -8.30
N VAL A 209 6.25 14.70 -7.59
CA VAL A 209 6.56 14.48 -6.18
C VAL A 209 5.29 14.47 -5.35
N GLU A 210 4.39 15.40 -5.59
CA GLU A 210 3.11 15.51 -4.89
C GLU A 210 2.22 14.28 -5.11
N LYS A 211 2.04 13.87 -6.37
CA LYS A 211 1.25 12.68 -6.72
C LYS A 211 1.84 11.42 -6.08
N VAL A 212 3.18 11.29 -5.99
CA VAL A 212 3.87 10.13 -5.39
C VAL A 212 3.86 10.10 -3.87
N ARG A 213 3.97 11.26 -3.21
CA ARG A 213 4.10 11.35 -1.75
C ARG A 213 2.78 11.48 -1.01
N HIS A 214 1.78 12.10 -1.63
CA HIS A 214 0.60 12.55 -0.88
C HIS A 214 -0.67 11.77 -1.25
N GLY A 215 -0.98 11.62 -2.55
CA GLY A 215 -2.20 10.97 -3.03
C GLY A 215 -3.50 11.43 -2.35
N SER A 216 -4.60 10.70 -2.56
CA SER A 216 -5.90 10.98 -1.90
C SER A 216 -5.83 10.95 -0.38
N PHE A 217 -4.86 10.24 0.19
CA PHE A 217 -4.71 10.06 1.63
C PHE A 217 -4.48 11.39 2.36
N LEU A 218 -3.74 12.32 1.76
CA LEU A 218 -3.54 13.66 2.30
C LEU A 218 -4.45 14.71 1.63
N GLY A 219 -5.50 14.28 0.93
CA GLY A 219 -6.44 15.17 0.24
C GLY A 219 -5.93 15.75 -1.08
N TYR A 220 -4.82 15.23 -1.59
CA TYR A 220 -4.26 15.61 -2.88
C TYR A 220 -4.74 14.65 -3.98
N ALA A 221 -4.80 15.12 -5.23
CA ALA A 221 -5.50 14.43 -6.32
C ALA A 221 -5.10 12.95 -6.54
N GLY A 222 -6.02 12.16 -7.12
CA GLY A 222 -5.79 10.77 -7.54
C GLY A 222 -5.98 9.74 -6.42
N THR A 223 -6.10 8.45 -6.76
CA THR A 223 -6.29 7.33 -5.80
C THR A 223 -5.02 6.47 -5.66
N MET A 224 -3.85 7.08 -5.86
CA MET A 224 -2.59 6.34 -5.81
C MET A 224 -2.15 6.15 -4.35
N PRO A 225 -1.78 4.93 -3.94
CA PRO A 225 -1.14 4.70 -2.65
C PRO A 225 0.15 5.51 -2.52
N PRO A 226 0.32 6.30 -1.44
CA PRO A 226 1.49 7.15 -1.30
C PRO A 226 2.73 6.31 -0.95
N PHE A 227 3.86 6.62 -1.58
CA PHE A 227 5.14 6.03 -1.21
C PHE A 227 5.81 6.82 -0.09
N SER A 228 6.21 6.14 0.98
CA SER A 228 7.09 6.76 1.97
C SER A 228 8.52 6.96 1.46
N VAL A 229 9.28 7.80 2.15
CA VAL A 229 10.69 8.04 1.84
C VAL A 229 11.56 6.80 2.08
N GLU A 230 11.13 5.91 2.97
CA GLU A 230 11.82 4.64 3.24
C GLU A 230 11.58 3.60 2.12
N ALA A 231 10.39 3.63 1.50
CA ALA A 231 10.05 2.71 0.40
C ALA A 231 10.54 3.18 -0.97
N LEU A 232 10.45 4.49 -1.23
CA LEU A 232 10.99 5.13 -2.44
C LEU A 232 11.76 6.35 -1.99
N SER A 233 13.09 6.32 -2.10
CA SER A 233 13.92 7.45 -1.68
C SER A 233 13.66 8.69 -2.54
N ASP A 234 14.03 9.87 -2.04
CA ASP A 234 13.98 11.07 -2.88
C ASP A 234 14.95 11.03 -4.05
N ASP A 235 16.09 10.36 -3.88
CA ASP A 235 17.05 10.18 -4.95
C ASP A 235 16.43 9.35 -6.08
N ASP A 236 15.74 8.26 -5.77
CA ASP A 236 15.01 7.48 -6.78
C ASP A 236 13.85 8.29 -7.38
N LEU A 237 13.11 9.04 -6.55
CA LEU A 237 11.99 9.87 -7.01
C LEU A 237 12.43 11.02 -7.91
N ARG A 238 13.54 11.71 -7.63
CA ARG A 238 14.04 12.77 -8.53
C ARG A 238 14.37 12.20 -9.90
N HIS A 239 14.96 11.00 -10.00
CA HIS A 239 15.24 10.37 -11.29
C HIS A 239 13.94 10.07 -12.04
N LEU A 240 12.90 9.55 -11.37
CA LEU A 240 11.58 9.36 -11.98
C LEU A 240 10.99 10.66 -12.55
N THR A 241 11.17 11.80 -11.87
CA THR A 241 10.64 13.08 -12.37
C THR A 241 11.23 13.50 -13.72
N ALA A 242 12.43 13.01 -14.06
CA ALA A 242 13.06 13.31 -15.35
C ALA A 242 12.33 12.69 -16.56
N LEU A 243 11.42 11.74 -16.31
CA LEU A 243 10.53 11.14 -17.32
C LEU A 243 9.37 12.07 -17.71
N PHE A 244 9.02 13.05 -16.87
CA PHE A 244 7.86 13.92 -17.07
C PHE A 244 8.32 15.29 -17.54
N ARG A 245 7.96 15.66 -18.78
CA ARG A 245 8.42 16.91 -19.39
C ARG A 245 7.30 17.58 -20.15
N CYS A 246 7.16 18.89 -19.96
CA CYS A 246 6.32 19.67 -20.86
C CYS A 246 7.04 19.89 -22.20
N PRO A 247 6.31 19.78 -23.32
CA PRO A 247 6.84 20.03 -24.66
C PRO A 247 7.20 21.51 -24.88
#